data_AF-A0A2M7MZF8-F1
#
_entry.id   AF-A0A2M7MZF8-F1
#
_cell.length_a   1.000
_cell.length_b   1.000
_cell.length_c   1.000
_cell.angle_alpha   90.00
_cell.angle_beta   90.00
_cell.angle_gamma   90.00
#
_symmetry.space_group_name_H-M   'P 1'
#
loop_
_entity.id
_entity.type
_entity.pdbx_description
1 polymer ?
#
loop_
_entity_poly.entity_id
_entity_poly.type
_entity_poly.pdbx_seq_one_letter_code
_entity_poly.pdbx_strand_id
1 'polypeptide(L)'
;PLLRFAHRFSSLMPSRSLIWCLENGVHNSGLLRFWPDPETVPLEFLPAGGTLVVFLSYRFWHEVVPAKRQRLSLTGWFRRR
;
A
#
# COMPACT_ATOMS: atom_id res chain seq x y z
N PRO A 1 -4.01 15.38 -17.05
CA PRO A 1 -3.57 15.83 -15.70
C PRO A 1 -4.11 14.86 -14.63
N LEU A 2 -3.39 13.75 -14.43
CA LEU A 2 -3.78 12.68 -13.52
C LEU A 2 -3.65 13.19 -12.08
N LEU A 3 -4.78 13.30 -11.37
CA LEU A 3 -4.79 13.53 -9.94
C LEU A 3 -3.94 12.43 -9.28
N ARG A 4 -2.81 12.82 -8.69
CA ARG A 4 -2.03 11.97 -7.79
C ARG A 4 -2.86 11.83 -6.51
N PHE A 5 -3.62 10.75 -6.39
CA PHE A 5 -4.30 10.36 -5.16
C PHE A 5 -3.29 9.77 -4.15
N ALA A 6 -2.20 10.49 -3.86
CA ALA A 6 -1.44 10.25 -2.65
C ALA A 6 -2.28 10.84 -1.51
N HIS A 7 -3.25 10.08 -1.00
CA HIS A 7 -4.00 10.52 0.17
C HIS A 7 -3.35 9.93 1.42
N ARG A 8 -2.99 10.80 2.36
CA ARG A 8 -2.80 10.38 3.74
C ARG A 8 -4.14 9.87 4.25
N PHE A 9 -4.29 8.55 4.40
CA PHE A 9 -5.49 7.97 4.99
C PHE A 9 -5.52 8.33 6.48
N SER A 10 -6.12 9.48 6.81
CA SER A 10 -6.31 9.96 8.18
C SER A 10 -7.53 9.29 8.79
N SER A 11 -7.42 8.00 9.07
CA SER A 11 -8.32 7.31 10.02
C SER A 11 -8.09 7.91 11.41
N LEU A 12 -9.17 8.10 12.19
CA LEU A 12 -9.16 8.66 13.56
C LEU A 12 -8.35 7.82 14.58
N MET A 13 -7.73 6.72 14.15
CA MET A 13 -6.90 5.83 14.94
C MET A 13 -5.48 5.81 14.34
N PRO A 14 -4.40 5.87 15.15
CA PRO A 14 -3.02 5.70 14.68
C PRO A 14 -2.78 4.22 14.35
N SER A 15 -3.41 3.73 13.29
CA SER A 15 -3.47 2.33 12.96
C SER A 15 -2.27 1.91 12.10
N ARG A 16 -1.52 0.91 12.57
CA ARG A 16 -0.61 0.15 11.71
C ARG A 16 -1.47 -0.57 10.68
N SER A 17 -1.25 -0.29 9.41
CA SER A 17 -1.92 -0.99 8.32
C SER A 17 -1.15 -2.25 7.96
N LEU A 18 -1.90 -3.32 7.76
CA LEU A 18 -1.43 -4.60 7.25
C LEU A 18 -2.04 -4.79 5.87
N ILE A 19 -1.21 -5.06 4.86
CA ILE A 19 -1.67 -5.48 3.53
C ILE A 19 -0.95 -6.80 3.22
N TRP A 20 -1.72 -7.89 3.11
CA TRP A 20 -1.24 -9.19 2.68
C TRP A 20 -1.71 -9.47 1.26
N CYS A 21 -0.80 -9.85 0.37
CA CYS A 21 -1.16 -10.23 -1.00
C CYS A 21 -1.31 -11.75 -1.13
N LEU A 22 -2.45 -12.19 -1.68
CA LEU A 22 -2.79 -13.60 -1.79
C LEU A 22 -2.32 -14.21 -3.12
N GLU A 23 -2.14 -13.38 -4.15
CA GLU A 23 -1.79 -13.81 -5.50
C GLU A 23 -0.59 -13.04 -6.04
N ASN A 24 0.04 -13.57 -7.08
CA ASN A 24 1.17 -12.92 -7.74
C ASN A 24 0.72 -11.75 -8.63
N GLY A 25 1.39 -10.62 -8.52
CA GLY A 25 1.28 -9.46 -9.39
C GLY A 25 2.07 -9.61 -10.69
N VAL A 26 1.83 -8.68 -11.61
CA VAL A 26 2.68 -8.47 -12.80
C VAL A 26 3.43 -7.16 -12.61
N HIS A 27 4.67 -7.10 -13.09
CA HIS A 27 5.45 -5.86 -13.16
C HIS A 27 4.60 -4.70 -13.73
N ASN A 28 4.67 -3.54 -13.09
CA ASN A 28 3.99 -2.30 -13.49
C ASN A 28 2.45 -2.31 -13.40
N SER A 29 1.84 -3.20 -12.61
CA SER A 29 0.40 -3.18 -12.33
C SER A 29 0.09 -3.63 -10.91
N GLY A 30 -0.88 -3.00 -10.24
CA GLY A 30 -1.24 -3.39 -8.87
C GLY A 30 -0.14 -3.16 -7.82
N LEU A 31 0.95 -2.48 -8.19
CA LEU A 31 2.11 -2.24 -7.33
C LEU A 31 1.72 -1.37 -6.14
N LEU A 32 2.31 -1.65 -4.99
CA LEU A 32 2.29 -0.72 -3.87
C LEU A 32 3.50 0.22 -4.00
N ARG A 33 3.24 1.49 -4.23
CA ARG A 33 4.22 2.57 -4.10
C ARG A 33 4.23 3.07 -2.68
N PHE A 34 5.41 3.28 -2.13
CA PHE A 34 5.61 3.70 -0.76
C PHE A 34 6.68 4.80 -0.71
N TRP A 35 6.35 5.90 -0.04
CA TRP A 35 7.25 7.02 0.17
C TRP A 35 7.53 7.14 1.67
N PRO A 36 8.73 6.76 2.12
CA PRO A 36 9.19 7.04 3.48
C PRO A 36 9.23 8.55 3.75
N ASP A 37 9.57 9.32 2.72
CA ASP A 37 9.60 10.77 2.65
C ASP A 37 8.95 11.23 1.33
N PRO A 38 8.02 12.19 1.35
CA PRO A 38 7.30 12.65 0.16
C PRO A 38 8.18 13.23 -0.95
N GLU A 39 9.41 13.68 -0.64
CA GLU A 39 10.34 14.26 -1.63
C GLU A 39 11.22 13.20 -2.30
N THR A 40 11.19 11.96 -1.79
CA THR A 40 12.03 10.86 -2.30
C THR A 40 11.36 10.07 -3.42
N VAL A 41 12.18 9.34 -4.19
CA VAL A 41 11.68 8.35 -5.16
C VAL A 41 10.92 7.24 -4.41
N PRO A 42 9.72 6.83 -4.87
CA PRO A 42 8.97 5.77 -4.21
C PRO A 42 9.72 4.44 -4.26
N LEU A 43 9.62 3.69 -3.17
CA LEU A 43 9.85 2.26 -3.18
C LEU A 43 8.65 1.57 -3.83
N GLU A 44 8.90 0.67 -4.77
CA GLU A 44 7.86 -0.10 -5.46
C GLU A 44 7.89 -1.55 -4.99
N PHE A 45 6.76 -2.04 -4.49
CA PHE A 45 6.59 -3.42 -4.05
C PHE A 45 5.67 -4.16 -5.00
N LEU A 46 6.18 -5.26 -5.56
CA LEU A 46 5.37 -6.20 -6.32
C LEU A 46 4.41 -6.91 -5.37
N PRO A 47 3.12 -7.04 -5.74
CA PRO A 47 2.17 -7.78 -4.93
C PRO A 47 2.36 -9.27 -5.20
N ALA A 48 3.43 -9.89 -4.69
CA ALA A 48 3.66 -11.32 -4.81
C ALA A 48 2.81 -12.09 -3.78
N GLY A 49 2.32 -13.27 -4.16
CA GLY A 49 1.55 -14.14 -3.28
C GLY A 49 2.41 -14.55 -2.08
N GLY A 50 1.85 -14.43 -0.88
CA GLY A 50 2.58 -14.69 0.35
C GLY A 50 3.37 -13.48 0.89
N THR A 51 3.33 -12.34 0.18
CA THR A 51 3.98 -11.11 0.65
C THR A 51 3.12 -10.37 1.66
N LEU A 52 3.70 -10.11 2.83
CA LEU A 52 3.14 -9.25 3.85
C LEU A 52 3.81 -7.90 3.88
N VAL A 53 3.01 -6.84 3.85
CA VAL A 53 3.49 -5.47 3.98
C VAL A 53 2.82 -4.83 5.20
N VAL A 54 3.63 -4.36 6.15
CA VAL A 54 3.17 -3.71 7.39
C VAL A 54 3.81 -2.34 7.50
N PHE A 55 3.01 -1.29 7.66
CA PHE A 55 3.53 0.05 7.87
C PHE A 55 2.54 0.94 8.64
N LEU A 56 3.03 2.08 9.13
CA LEU A 56 2.21 3.09 9.79
C LEU A 56 1.52 3.95 8.72
N SER A 57 0.26 3.65 8.40
CA SER A 57 -0.46 4.33 7.31
C SER A 57 -0.73 5.80 7.55
N TYR A 58 -0.77 6.24 8.81
CA TYR A 58 -0.82 7.66 9.14
C TYR A 58 0.53 8.37 8.90
N ARG A 59 1.65 7.66 8.94
CA ARG A 59 2.98 8.28 8.85
C ARG A 59 3.48 8.32 7.41
N PHE A 60 3.30 7.24 6.67
CA PHE A 60 3.93 7.06 5.37
C PHE A 60 2.94 7.21 4.22
N TRP A 61 3.34 7.94 3.19
CA TRP A 61 2.54 8.06 1.98
C TRP A 61 2.67 6.76 1.18
N HIS A 62 1.55 6.29 0.65
CA HIS A 62 1.51 5.06 -0.10
C HIS A 62 0.34 5.10 -1.08
N GLU A 63 0.49 4.42 -2.21
CA GLU A 63 -0.50 4.34 -3.28
C GLU A 63 -0.47 2.92 -3.85
N VAL A 64 -1.64 2.36 -4.15
CA VAL A 64 -1.74 1.13 -4.93
C VAL A 64 -2.05 1.52 -6.37
N VAL A 65 -1.11 1.25 -7.27
CA VAL A 65 -1.28 1.48 -8.71
C VAL A 65 -2.43 0.62 -9.24
N PRO A 66 -3.28 1.11 -10.16
CA PRO A 66 -4.36 0.29 -10.73
C PRO A 66 -3.86 -1.06 -11.26
N ALA A 67 -4.59 -2.12 -10.91
CA ALA A 67 -4.32 -3.46 -11.41
C ALA A 67 -4.99 -3.65 -12.79
N LYS A 68 -4.31 -4.35 -13.70
CA LYS A 68 -4.84 -4.69 -15.04
C LYS A 68 -5.60 -6.02 -15.08
N ARG A 69 -5.67 -6.72 -13.94
CA ARG A 69 -6.34 -8.01 -13.75
C ARG A 69 -6.85 -8.10 -12.31
N GLN A 70 -7.68 -9.10 -12.03
CA GLN A 70 -8.12 -9.38 -10.67
C GLN A 70 -6.91 -9.65 -9.76
N ARG A 71 -6.96 -9.07 -8.56
CA ARG A 71 -5.94 -9.21 -7.53
C ARG A 71 -6.63 -9.28 -6.17
N LEU A 72 -6.41 -10.36 -5.45
CA LEU A 72 -6.92 -10.51 -4.09
C LEU A 72 -5.89 -10.05 -3.05
N SER A 73 -6.33 -9.20 -2.12
CA SER A 73 -5.53 -8.75 -0.98
C SER A 73 -6.37 -8.72 0.29
N LEU A 74 -5.75 -9.08 1.41
CA LEU A 74 -6.34 -8.96 2.73
C LEU A 74 -5.74 -7.74 3.44
N THR A 75 -6.61 -6.83 3.90
CA THR A 75 -6.20 -5.63 4.63
C THR A 75 -6.73 -5.67 6.06
N GLY A 76 -5.92 -5.26 7.02
CA GLY A 76 -6.32 -5.16 8.42
C GLY A 76 -5.58 -4.05 9.17
N TRP A 77 -6.04 -3.77 10.39
CA TRP A 77 -5.43 -2.76 11.28
C TRP A 77 -5.11 -3.38 12.62
N PHE A 78 -3.91 -3.12 13.13
CA PHE A 78 -3.59 -3.46 14.52
C PHE A 78 -4.23 -2.46 15.47
N ARG A 79 -4.97 -2.97 16.46
CA ARG A 79 -5.49 -2.19 17.59
C ARG A 79 -4.46 -2.20 18.72
N ARG A 80 -4.22 -1.05 19.35
CA ARG A 80 -3.46 -1.00 20.61
C ARG A 80 -4.35 -1.52 21.75
N ARG A 81 -3.80 -2.35 22.63
CA ARG A 81 -4.44 -2.73 23.89
C ARG A 81 -3.98 -1.80 24.99
#